data_AF-A0A1Y3QLU0-F1
#
_entry.id   AF-A0A1Y3QLU0-F1
#
_cell.length_a   1.000
_cell.length_b   1.000
_cell.length_c   1.000
_cell.angle_alpha   90.00
_cell.angle_beta   90.00
_cell.angle_gamma   90.00
#
_symmetry.space_group_name_H-M   'P 1'
#
loop_
_entity.id
_entity.type
_entity.pdbx_description
1 polymer ?
#
loop_
_entity_poly.entity_id
_entity_poly.type
_entity_poly.pdbx_seq_one_letter_code
_entity_poly.pdbx_strand_id
1 'polypeptide(L)'
;MPTPSMEDYLERIYRLINEKGYARVADIAEGLDVHPSSVTKMIQKLDKDEYLVYEKYRGLVLTNKGKKMGKRLMDRHRLLEDFLKLIGVREENIYKDVEGIEHHLSWDSITCIEALVEYFNRDPSRVEELRRVKEALETD
;
A
#
# COMPACT_ATOMS: atom_id res chain seq x y z
N MET A 1 7.70 -5.31 14.37
CA MET A 1 7.06 -4.78 13.13
C MET A 1 5.92 -5.71 12.76
N PRO A 2 4.86 -5.22 12.11
CA PRO A 2 3.82 -6.08 11.56
C PRO A 2 4.41 -7.03 10.51
N THR A 3 3.84 -8.22 10.36
CA THR A 3 4.14 -9.10 9.22
C THR A 3 3.50 -8.55 7.94
N PRO A 4 3.91 -8.96 6.72
CA PRO A 4 3.24 -8.57 5.47
C PRO A 4 1.70 -8.68 5.55
N SER A 5 1.19 -9.86 5.93
CA SER A 5 -0.25 -10.05 6.11
C SER A 5 -0.91 -9.13 7.17
N MET A 6 -0.18 -8.64 8.16
CA MET A 6 -0.74 -7.63 9.10
C MET A 6 -0.77 -6.24 8.47
N GLU A 7 0.20 -5.93 7.60
CA GLU A 7 0.23 -4.70 6.83
C GLU A 7 -0.96 -4.63 5.87
N ASP A 8 -1.23 -5.68 5.08
CA ASP A 8 -2.37 -5.73 4.14
C ASP A 8 -3.69 -5.39 4.84
N TYR A 9 -3.88 -5.97 6.03
CA TYR A 9 -5.08 -5.73 6.84
C TYR A 9 -5.14 -4.31 7.38
N LEU A 10 -4.02 -3.77 7.90
CA LEU A 10 -3.99 -2.41 8.42
C LEU A 10 -4.22 -1.37 7.33
N GLU A 11 -3.64 -1.60 6.16
CA GLU A 11 -3.86 -0.77 4.98
C GLU A 11 -5.31 -0.83 4.53
N ARG A 12 -5.88 -2.04 4.38
CA ARG A 12 -7.29 -2.20 3.97
C ARG A 12 -8.24 -1.54 4.96
N ILE A 13 -8.04 -1.74 6.26
CA ILE A 13 -8.84 -1.10 7.32
C ILE A 13 -8.71 0.43 7.25
N TYR A 14 -7.49 0.94 7.06
CA TYR A 14 -7.24 2.37 6.95
C TYR A 14 -7.93 3.00 5.74
N ARG A 15 -7.83 2.37 4.56
CA ARG A 15 -8.53 2.79 3.33
C ARG A 15 -10.05 2.82 3.54
N LEU A 16 -10.64 1.74 4.05
CA LEU A 16 -12.09 1.65 4.31
C LEU A 16 -12.58 2.73 5.28
N ILE A 17 -11.83 2.99 6.37
CA ILE A 17 -12.19 4.04 7.33
C ILE A 17 -12.11 5.42 6.68
N ASN A 18 -11.11 5.69 5.85
CA ASN A 18 -10.99 6.98 5.17
C ASN A 18 -12.09 7.20 4.10
N GLU A 19 -12.51 6.14 3.40
CA GLU A 19 -13.51 6.22 2.33
C GLU A 19 -14.95 6.22 2.85
N LYS A 20 -15.25 5.37 3.84
CA LYS A 20 -16.62 5.09 4.31
C LYS A 20 -16.88 5.54 5.74
N GLY A 21 -15.85 5.92 6.49
CA GLY A 21 -15.93 6.24 7.92
C GLY A 21 -15.90 5.01 8.85
N TYR A 22 -15.93 3.79 8.30
CA TYR A 22 -15.93 2.55 9.08
C TYR A 22 -15.33 1.39 8.28
N ALA A 23 -14.89 0.33 8.97
CA ALA A 23 -14.45 -0.93 8.35
C ALA A 23 -15.26 -2.11 8.93
N ARG A 24 -15.93 -2.87 8.06
CA ARG A 24 -16.63 -4.11 8.45
C ARG A 24 -15.80 -5.33 8.07
N VAL A 25 -15.95 -6.41 8.84
CA VAL A 25 -15.30 -7.71 8.56
C VAL A 25 -15.58 -8.18 7.14
N ALA A 26 -16.81 -8.03 6.64
CA ALA A 26 -17.18 -8.41 5.28
C ALA A 26 -16.42 -7.60 4.21
N ASP A 27 -16.31 -6.27 4.38
CA ASP A 27 -15.64 -5.40 3.41
C ASP A 27 -14.10 -5.64 3.39
N ILE A 28 -13.54 -6.07 4.52
CA ILE A 28 -12.13 -6.49 4.64
C ILE A 28 -11.92 -7.85 3.98
N ALA A 29 -12.81 -8.81 4.26
CA ALA A 29 -12.75 -10.17 3.72
C ALA A 29 -12.82 -10.17 2.18
N GLU A 30 -13.79 -9.45 1.62
CA GLU A 30 -13.94 -9.28 0.17
C GLU A 30 -12.72 -8.57 -0.43
N GLY A 31 -12.20 -7.55 0.24
CA GLY A 31 -11.08 -6.76 -0.24
C GLY A 31 -9.75 -7.48 -0.32
N LEU A 32 -9.55 -8.46 0.55
CA LEU A 32 -8.31 -9.24 0.64
C LEU A 32 -8.47 -10.66 0.08
N ASP A 33 -9.64 -10.99 -0.48
CA ASP A 33 -10.01 -12.33 -0.95
C ASP A 33 -9.74 -13.43 0.09
N VAL A 34 -10.26 -13.23 1.31
CA VAL A 34 -10.09 -14.14 2.45
C VAL A 34 -11.41 -14.44 3.16
N HIS A 35 -11.48 -15.58 3.84
CA HIS A 35 -12.66 -15.90 4.65
C HIS A 35 -12.85 -14.92 5.84
N PRO A 36 -14.10 -14.54 6.18
CA PRO A 36 -14.40 -13.69 7.35
C PRO A 36 -13.85 -14.21 8.68
N SER A 37 -13.70 -15.53 8.82
CA SER A 37 -13.10 -16.15 10.00
C SER A 37 -11.61 -15.83 10.13
N SER A 38 -10.87 -15.75 9.01
CA SER A 38 -9.48 -15.31 8.96
C SER A 38 -9.36 -13.84 9.38
N VAL A 39 -10.30 -13.01 8.91
CA VAL A 39 -10.34 -11.59 9.27
C VAL A 39 -10.51 -11.39 10.76
N THR A 40 -11.43 -12.14 11.38
CA THR A 40 -11.68 -12.05 12.82
C THR A 40 -10.43 -12.42 13.64
N LYS A 41 -9.71 -13.47 13.23
CA LYS A 41 -8.44 -13.87 13.86
C LYS A 41 -7.37 -12.79 13.71
N MET A 42 -7.26 -12.18 12.53
CA MET A 42 -6.28 -11.10 12.30
C MET A 42 -6.61 -9.85 13.11
N ILE A 43 -7.88 -9.47 13.20
CA ILE A 43 -8.34 -8.35 14.03
C ILE A 43 -7.93 -8.57 15.48
N GLN A 44 -8.15 -9.76 16.05
CA GLN A 44 -7.73 -10.07 17.43
C GLN A 44 -6.22 -9.93 17.62
N LYS A 45 -5.42 -10.32 16.62
CA LYS A 45 -3.96 -10.15 16.65
C LYS A 45 -3.56 -8.67 16.60
N LEU A 46 -4.18 -7.89 15.71
CA LEU A 46 -3.93 -6.45 15.58
C LEU A 46 -4.37 -5.66 16.82
N ASP A 47 -5.44 -6.10 17.49
CA ASP A 47 -5.91 -5.57 18.77
C ASP A 47 -4.87 -5.83 19.88
N LYS A 48 -4.43 -7.08 20.02
CA LYS A 48 -3.38 -7.47 20.96
C LYS A 48 -2.07 -6.69 20.75
N ASP A 49 -1.74 -6.40 19.49
CA ASP A 49 -0.56 -5.62 19.13
C ASP A 49 -0.83 -4.09 19.13
N GLU A 50 -1.97 -3.65 19.65
CA GLU A 50 -2.37 -2.25 19.87
C GLU A 50 -2.48 -1.39 18.60
N TYR A 51 -2.68 -1.99 17.43
CA TYR A 51 -2.92 -1.24 16.21
C TYR A 51 -4.38 -0.80 16.06
N LEU A 52 -5.30 -1.53 16.66
CA LEU A 52 -6.72 -1.22 16.63
C LEU A 52 -7.37 -1.59 17.95
N VAL A 53 -8.60 -1.14 18.14
CA VAL A 53 -9.48 -1.59 19.21
C VAL A 53 -10.72 -2.15 18.54
N TYR A 54 -11.12 -3.36 18.95
CA TYR A 54 -12.38 -3.96 18.53
C TYR A 54 -13.39 -3.90 19.68
N GLU A 55 -14.37 -3.01 19.55
CA GLU A 55 -15.48 -2.92 20.51
C GLU A 55 -16.75 -3.51 19.90
N LYS A 56 -17.33 -4.50 20.59
CA LYS A 56 -18.62 -5.10 20.21
C LYS A 56 -19.66 -3.97 20.06
N TYR A 57 -20.34 -3.91 18.92
CA TYR A 57 -21.29 -2.86 18.49
C TYR A 57 -20.71 -1.50 18.06
N ARG A 58 -19.46 -1.17 18.42
CA ARG A 58 -18.79 0.08 17.99
C ARG A 58 -17.83 -0.11 16.82
N GLY A 59 -17.56 -1.36 16.45
CA GLY A 59 -16.78 -1.70 15.26
C GLY A 59 -15.28 -1.63 15.49
N LEU A 60 -14.55 -1.46 14.39
CA LEU A 60 -13.10 -1.36 14.36
C LEU A 60 -12.66 0.09 14.39
N VAL A 61 -11.82 0.45 15.36
CA VAL A 61 -11.20 1.78 15.43
C VAL A 61 -9.69 1.61 15.46
N LEU A 62 -8.98 2.24 14.52
CA LEU A 62 -7.52 2.29 14.55
C LEU A 62 -7.04 3.16 15.72
N THR A 63 -6.08 2.66 16.48
CA THR A 63 -5.36 3.47 17.47
C THR A 63 -4.47 4.49 16.74
N ASN A 64 -3.83 5.41 17.48
CA ASN A 64 -2.83 6.30 16.89
C ASN A 64 -1.67 5.54 16.23
N LYS A 65 -1.29 4.38 16.79
CA LYS A 65 -0.28 3.47 16.23
C LYS A 65 -0.76 2.87 14.90
N GLY A 66 -2.00 2.35 14.88
CA GLY A 66 -2.62 1.83 13.67
C GLY A 66 -2.80 2.88 12.57
N LYS A 67 -3.25 4.08 12.92
CA LYS A 67 -3.41 5.19 11.96
C LYS A 67 -2.08 5.59 11.33
N LYS A 68 -1.02 5.72 12.14
CA LYS A 68 0.34 6.03 11.62
C LYS A 68 0.84 4.93 10.70
N MET A 69 0.66 3.66 11.07
CA MET A 69 1.07 2.54 10.23
C MET A 69 0.26 2.49 8.94
N GLY A 70 -1.07 2.50 9.02
CA GLY A 70 -1.96 2.47 7.85
C GLY A 70 -1.70 3.62 6.88
N LYS A 71 -1.48 4.85 7.39
CA LYS A 71 -1.06 5.98 6.54
C LYS A 71 0.26 5.69 5.83
N ARG A 72 1.27 5.20 6.55
CA ARG A 72 2.58 4.90 5.98
C ARG A 72 2.52 3.82 4.90
N LEU A 73 1.69 2.80 5.08
CA LEU A 73 1.46 1.74 4.09
C LEU A 73 0.77 2.31 2.83
N MET A 74 -0.29 3.11 3.01
CA MET A 74 -0.98 3.76 1.90
C MET A 74 -0.08 4.74 1.14
N ASP A 75 0.79 5.48 1.83
CA ASP A 75 1.78 6.36 1.21
C ASP A 75 2.82 5.55 0.41
N ARG A 76 3.28 4.41 0.94
CA ARG A 76 4.18 3.47 0.22
C ARG A 76 3.53 2.94 -1.05
N HIS A 77 2.29 2.49 -0.97
CA HIS A 77 1.55 1.98 -2.12
C HIS A 77 1.46 3.02 -3.24
N ARG A 78 1.04 4.25 -2.90
CA ARG A 78 0.95 5.37 -3.86
C ARG A 78 2.29 5.73 -4.48
N LEU A 79 3.34 5.80 -3.67
CA LEU A 79 4.69 6.07 -4.16
C LEU A 79 5.13 5.01 -5.18
N LEU A 80 4.85 3.74 -4.92
CA LEU A 80 5.18 2.65 -5.84
C LEU A 80 4.33 2.69 -7.11
N GLU A 81 3.03 3.01 -7.01
CA GLU A 81 2.20 3.25 -8.19
C GLU A 81 2.77 4.38 -9.05
N ASP A 82 3.09 5.53 -8.45
CA ASP A 82 3.66 6.68 -9.13
C ASP A 82 5.01 6.34 -9.77
N PHE A 83 5.86 5.61 -9.04
CA PHE A 83 7.15 5.14 -9.53
C PHE A 83 7.00 4.20 -10.75
N LEU A 84 6.12 3.20 -10.69
CA LEU A 84 5.92 2.27 -11.80
C LEU A 84 5.31 2.97 -13.03
N LYS A 85 4.39 3.92 -12.82
CA LYS A 85 3.86 4.80 -13.88
C LYS A 85 4.98 5.60 -14.53
N LEU A 86 5.83 6.20 -13.72
CA LEU A 86 6.92 7.07 -14.13
C LEU A 86 7.95 6.36 -15.02
N ILE A 87 8.31 5.12 -14.67
CA ILE A 87 9.24 4.31 -15.49
C ILE A 87 8.56 3.64 -16.70
N GLY A 88 7.26 3.87 -16.89
CA GLY A 88 6.52 3.41 -18.06
C GLY A 88 6.09 1.94 -18.00
N VAL A 89 5.79 1.41 -16.81
CA VAL A 89 5.02 0.16 -16.68
C VAL A 89 3.63 0.39 -17.25
N ARG A 90 3.09 -0.61 -17.97
CA ARG A 90 1.75 -0.54 -18.55
C ARG A 90 0.70 -0.50 -17.44
N GLU A 91 -0.31 0.37 -17.57
CA GLU A 91 -1.32 0.63 -16.53
C GLU A 91 -1.97 -0.66 -16.01
N GLU A 92 -2.22 -1.64 -16.88
CA GLU A 92 -2.83 -2.92 -16.50
C GLU A 92 -1.99 -3.77 -15.53
N ASN A 93 -0.68 -3.54 -15.46
CA ASN A 93 0.23 -4.31 -14.59
C ASN A 93 0.52 -3.60 -13.26
N ILE A 94 0.34 -2.28 -13.19
CA ILE A 94 0.84 -1.45 -12.08
C ILE A 94 0.30 -1.93 -10.73
N TYR A 95 -1.02 -2.09 -10.64
CA TYR A 95 -1.65 -2.52 -9.39
C TYR A 95 -1.10 -3.87 -8.90
N LYS A 96 -1.00 -4.85 -9.81
CA LYS A 96 -0.49 -6.19 -9.50
C LYS A 96 0.99 -6.14 -9.07
N ASP A 97 1.80 -5.34 -9.74
CA ASP A 97 3.22 -5.24 -9.46
C ASP A 97 3.47 -4.53 -8.11
N VAL A 98 2.72 -3.48 -7.78
CA VAL A 98 2.79 -2.80 -6.47
C VAL A 98 2.47 -3.77 -5.34
N GLU A 99 1.32 -4.45 -5.39
CA GLU A 99 0.91 -5.43 -4.37
C GLU A 99 1.96 -6.55 -4.22
N GLY A 100 2.61 -6.94 -5.33
CA GLY A 100 3.66 -7.96 -5.32
C GLY A 100 4.96 -7.53 -4.61
N ILE A 101 5.31 -6.25 -4.63
CA ILE A 101 6.62 -5.78 -4.14
C ILE A 101 6.55 -4.98 -2.83
N GLU A 102 5.43 -4.35 -2.51
CA GLU A 102 5.40 -3.32 -1.48
C GLU A 102 5.78 -3.82 -0.07
N HIS A 103 5.42 -5.08 0.25
CA HIS A 103 5.77 -5.73 1.52
C HIS A 103 7.15 -6.42 1.52
N HIS A 104 7.82 -6.46 0.38
CA HIS A 104 9.11 -7.13 0.19
C HIS A 104 10.28 -6.15 0.09
N LEU A 105 9.99 -4.86 -0.03
CA LEU A 105 11.01 -3.81 -0.06
C LEU A 105 11.33 -3.31 1.34
N SER A 106 12.63 -3.09 1.58
CA SER A 106 13.09 -2.40 2.77
C SER A 106 12.64 -0.94 2.75
N TRP A 107 12.45 -0.33 3.92
CA TRP A 107 12.15 1.10 4.02
C TRP A 107 13.28 1.99 3.46
N ASP A 108 14.51 1.49 3.44
CA ASP A 108 15.64 2.17 2.81
C ASP A 108 15.46 2.26 1.28
N SER A 109 15.06 1.15 0.65
CA SER A 109 14.71 1.10 -0.78
C SER A 109 13.55 2.03 -1.10
N ILE A 110 12.50 2.04 -0.26
CA ILE A 110 11.36 2.97 -0.42
C ILE A 110 11.81 4.44 -0.38
N THR A 111 12.72 4.78 0.52
CA THR A 111 13.27 6.15 0.63
C THR A 111 14.08 6.53 -0.61
N CYS A 112 14.87 5.60 -1.16
CA CYS A 112 15.58 5.82 -2.41
C CYS A 112 14.63 6.00 -3.60
N ILE A 113 13.54 5.23 -3.66
CA ILE A 113 12.50 5.37 -4.70
C ILE A 113 11.82 6.73 -4.59
N GLU A 114 11.51 7.20 -3.38
CA GLU A 114 10.94 8.54 -3.14
C GLU A 114 11.86 9.64 -3.70
N ALA A 115 13.15 9.57 -3.43
CA ALA A 115 14.14 10.50 -3.97
C ALA A 115 14.21 10.45 -5.51
N LEU A 116 14.07 9.26 -6.11
CA LEU A 116 14.08 9.08 -7.56
C LEU A 116 12.82 9.66 -8.21
N VAL A 117 11.64 9.41 -7.64
CA VAL A 117 10.38 10.01 -8.10
C VAL A 117 10.46 11.53 -8.04
N GLU A 118 10.96 12.09 -6.93
CA GLU A 118 11.18 13.53 -6.77
C GLU A 118 12.20 14.08 -7.78
N TYR A 119 13.26 13.33 -8.08
CA TYR A 119 14.24 13.71 -9.10
C TYR A 119 13.58 13.90 -10.48
N PHE A 120 12.69 13.01 -10.90
CA PHE A 120 11.96 13.18 -12.16
C PHE A 120 10.91 14.30 -12.09
N ASN A 121 10.19 14.43 -10.97
CA ASN A 121 9.17 15.48 -10.80
C ASN A 121 9.74 16.90 -10.89
N ARG A 122 10.99 17.10 -10.48
CA ARG A 122 11.68 18.40 -10.56
C ARG A 122 11.98 18.87 -11.98
N ASP A 123 12.08 17.94 -12.93
CA ASP A 123 12.44 18.27 -14.31
C ASP A 123 11.84 17.23 -15.28
N PRO A 124 10.70 17.57 -15.91
CA PRO A 124 10.00 16.68 -16.84
C PRO A 124 10.84 16.22 -18.04
N SER A 125 11.92 16.92 -18.40
CA SER A 125 12.79 16.51 -19.50
C SER A 125 13.50 15.17 -19.22
N ARG A 126 13.69 14.82 -17.95
CA ARG A 126 14.28 13.54 -17.52
C ARG A 126 13.38 12.36 -17.83
N VAL A 127 12.06 12.54 -17.73
CA VAL A 127 11.08 11.51 -18.08
C VAL A 127 11.10 11.26 -19.59
N GLU A 128 11.21 12.33 -20.37
CA GLU A 128 11.35 12.26 -21.82
C GLU A 128 12.65 11.55 -22.24
N GLU A 129 13.76 11.84 -21.58
CA GLU A 129 15.03 11.13 -21.78
C GLU A 129 14.90 9.63 -21.49
N LEU A 130 14.28 9.26 -20.36
CA LEU A 130 14.04 7.86 -20.00
C LEU A 130 13.18 7.13 -21.06
N ARG A 131 12.15 7.78 -21.59
CA ARG A 131 11.30 7.21 -22.65
C ARG A 131 12.10 6.91 -23.92
N ARG A 132 12.96 7.83 -24.34
CA ARG A 132 13.83 7.60 -25.52
C ARG A 132 14.80 6.43 -25.32
N VAL A 133 15.36 6.30 -24.12
CA VAL A 133 16.21 5.15 -23.78
C VAL A 133 15.41 3.85 -23.90
N LYS A 134 14.18 3.81 -23.38
CA LYS A 134 13.32 2.63 -23.47
C LYS A 134 12.96 2.29 -24.92
N GLU A 135 12.58 3.28 -25.73
CA GLU A 135 12.27 3.10 -27.16
C GLU A 135 13.47 2.53 -27.92
N ALA A 136 14.68 3.05 -27.68
CA ALA A 136 15.89 2.55 -28.31
C ALA A 136 16.17 1.07 -27.96
N LEU A 137 15.93 0.66 -26.70
CA LEU A 137 16.10 -0.72 -26.25
C LEU A 137 15.06 -1.70 -26.82
N GLU A 138 13.89 -1.21 -27.27
CA GLU A 138 12.85 -2.04 -27.90
C GLU A 138 13.07 -2.21 -29.40
N THR A 139 13.89 -1.36 -30.03
CA THR A 139 14.20 -1.40 -31.47
C THR A 139 15.46 -2.19 -31.83
N ASP A 140 16.26 -2.60 -30.83
CA ASP A 140 17.45 -3.45 -30.97
C ASP A 140 17.13 -4.93 -30.68
#